data_AF-A0A6M3JU10-F1
#
_entry.id   AF-A0A6M3JU10-F1
#
_cell.length_a   1.000
_cell.length_b   1.000
_cell.length_c   1.000
_cell.angle_alpha   90.00
_cell.angle_beta   90.00
_cell.angle_gamma   90.00
#
_symmetry.space_group_name_H-M   'P 1'
#
loop_
_entity.id
_entity.type
_entity.pdbx_description
1 polymer ?
#
loop_
_entity_poly.entity_id
_entity_poly.type
_entity_poly.pdbx_seq_one_letter_code
_entity_poly.pdbx_strand_id
1 'polypeptide(L)'
;MDKDLVIKNSIFTCITGSHLYGTNIESSDKDFVGIFIPPEEYLIGILNTEIVDMSTKTEIKKDTTDVQYYSLAKFTRLALDNNPNILELLFVNKDQTTLSTPISDELLSLKKHFLSKNVKNRFLGYAFSQRHKMLIKLEHYDLIEKGLDFLEKSDIMYLNELPVNPYFIRVAENTTALKGTDTIINFPTTTSIKKAKSMLEARKRKFGNRTELISK
;
A
#
# COMPACT_ATOMS: atom_id res chain seq x y z
N MET A 1 13.23 12.02 -12.54
CA MET A 1 13.38 13.48 -12.46
C MET A 1 13.87 13.87 -11.08
N ASP A 2 14.68 14.92 -10.97
CA ASP A 2 15.14 15.47 -9.69
C ASP A 2 13.99 16.03 -8.83
N LYS A 3 14.08 15.89 -7.51
CA LYS A 3 13.02 16.29 -6.56
C LYS A 3 12.81 17.81 -6.52
N ASP A 4 13.87 18.61 -6.60
CA ASP A 4 13.76 20.06 -6.60
C ASP A 4 13.09 20.56 -7.88
N LEU A 5 13.37 19.87 -8.99
CA LEU A 5 12.71 20.14 -10.27
C LEU A 5 11.21 19.82 -10.23
N VAL A 6 10.79 18.76 -9.52
CA VAL A 6 9.35 18.49 -9.28
C VAL A 6 8.72 19.64 -8.50
N ILE A 7 9.32 20.03 -7.37
CA ILE A 7 8.78 21.09 -6.50
C ILE A 7 8.65 22.41 -7.28
N LYS A 8 9.69 22.79 -8.02
CA LYS A 8 9.69 24.02 -8.83
C LYS A 8 8.58 24.06 -9.88
N ASN A 9 8.22 22.92 -10.44
CA ASN A 9 7.19 22.81 -11.48
C ASN A 9 5.85 22.26 -10.97
N SER A 10 5.66 22.21 -9.65
CA SER A 10 4.42 21.76 -9.03
C SER A 10 3.33 22.81 -9.22
N ILE A 11 2.16 22.37 -9.69
CA ILE A 11 0.99 23.23 -9.91
C ILE A 11 -0.10 23.00 -8.87
N PHE A 12 -0.06 21.86 -8.18
CA PHE A 12 -1.08 21.45 -7.24
C PHE A 12 -0.50 20.50 -6.19
N THR A 13 -0.93 20.66 -4.94
CA THR A 13 -0.65 19.72 -3.86
C THR A 13 -1.83 19.71 -2.90
N CYS A 14 -2.27 18.54 -2.49
CA CYS A 14 -3.29 18.39 -1.47
C CYS A 14 -2.96 17.25 -0.50
N ILE A 15 -3.56 17.31 0.68
CA ILE A 15 -3.61 16.21 1.64
C ILE A 15 -4.57 15.15 1.09
N THR A 16 -4.18 13.88 1.19
CA THR A 16 -5.00 12.72 0.79
C THR A 16 -5.20 11.76 1.97
N GLY A 17 -5.71 10.56 1.69
CA GLY A 17 -5.80 9.47 2.65
C GLY A 17 -6.81 9.75 3.76
N SER A 18 -6.48 9.37 4.99
CA SER A 18 -7.42 9.43 6.12
C SER A 18 -7.93 10.84 6.40
N HIS A 19 -7.11 11.86 6.15
CA HIS A 19 -7.48 13.26 6.30
C HIS A 19 -8.48 13.72 5.25
N LEU A 20 -8.31 13.31 3.99
CA LEU A 20 -9.26 13.63 2.92
C LEU A 20 -10.65 13.03 3.18
N TYR A 21 -10.69 11.79 3.70
CA TYR A 21 -11.94 11.12 4.03
C TYR A 21 -12.52 11.50 5.40
N GLY A 22 -11.84 12.33 6.19
CA GLY A 22 -12.27 12.69 7.55
C GLY A 22 -12.26 11.51 8.53
N THR A 23 -11.50 10.47 8.24
CA THR A 23 -11.33 9.29 9.10
C THR A 23 -10.02 9.34 9.90
N ASN A 24 -9.34 10.48 9.90
CA ASN A 24 -8.08 10.66 10.62
C ASN A 24 -8.32 10.76 12.13
N ILE A 25 -7.35 10.27 12.89
CA ILE A 25 -7.24 10.43 14.35
C ILE A 25 -6.00 11.26 14.67
N GLU A 26 -5.79 11.62 15.94
CA GLU A 26 -4.65 12.45 16.36
C GLU A 26 -3.28 11.85 15.98
N SER A 27 -3.20 10.51 15.91
CA SER A 27 -2.00 9.78 15.51
C SER A 27 -1.92 9.43 14.02
N SER A 28 -2.85 9.91 13.20
CA SER A 28 -2.82 9.67 11.75
C SER A 28 -1.62 10.34 11.11
N ASP A 29 -1.00 9.61 10.19
CA ASP A 29 -0.01 10.11 9.26
C ASP A 29 -0.64 11.01 8.19
N LYS A 30 0.19 11.87 7.61
CA LYS A 30 -0.22 12.76 6.52
C LYS A 30 0.29 12.22 5.20
N ASP A 31 -0.65 12.01 4.30
CA ASP A 31 -0.39 11.65 2.91
C ASP A 31 -0.58 12.87 2.02
N PHE A 32 0.27 13.04 1.02
CA PHE A 32 0.15 14.11 0.04
C PHE A 32 0.19 13.59 -1.39
N VAL A 33 -0.64 14.19 -2.24
CA VAL A 33 -0.52 14.02 -3.68
C VAL A 33 -0.33 15.37 -4.33
N GLY A 34 0.59 15.42 -5.30
CA GLY A 34 0.82 16.61 -6.10
C GLY A 34 0.77 16.35 -7.59
N ILE A 35 0.60 17.44 -8.33
CA ILE A 35 0.65 17.47 -9.79
C ILE A 35 1.74 18.44 -10.20
N PHE A 36 2.59 18.04 -11.13
CA PHE A 36 3.62 18.89 -11.70
C PHE A 36 3.56 18.87 -13.23
N ILE A 37 4.06 19.93 -13.86
CA ILE A 37 4.27 19.98 -15.31
C ILE A 37 5.75 19.70 -15.57
N PRO A 38 6.11 18.57 -16.20
CA PRO A 38 7.51 18.33 -16.54
C PRO A 38 8.06 19.43 -17.46
N PRO A 39 9.36 19.78 -17.39
CA PRO A 39 9.98 20.70 -18.33
C PRO A 39 10.06 20.11 -19.74
N GLU A 40 10.36 20.94 -20.73
CA GLU A 40 10.33 20.58 -22.15
C GLU A 40 11.12 19.31 -22.46
N GLU A 41 12.31 19.12 -21.87
CA GLU A 41 13.14 17.93 -22.14
C GLU A 41 12.44 16.59 -21.80
N TYR A 42 11.44 16.62 -20.91
CA TYR A 42 10.63 15.46 -20.51
C TYR A 42 9.28 15.37 -21.25
N LEU A 43 8.87 16.44 -21.92
CA LEU A 43 7.62 16.49 -22.69
C LEU A 43 7.84 16.18 -24.17
N ILE A 44 8.88 16.78 -24.77
CA ILE A 44 9.20 16.65 -26.19
C ILE A 44 10.48 15.84 -26.45
N GLY A 45 11.32 15.68 -25.42
CA GLY A 45 12.59 14.96 -25.53
C GLY A 45 12.47 13.45 -25.32
N ILE A 46 13.63 12.80 -25.20
CA ILE A 46 13.73 11.35 -24.94
C ILE A 46 13.59 10.99 -23.46
N LEU A 47 13.63 11.98 -22.57
CA LEU A 47 13.43 11.76 -21.14
C LEU A 47 11.95 11.56 -20.87
N ASN A 48 11.63 10.74 -19.88
CA ASN A 48 10.25 10.52 -19.45
C ASN A 48 10.21 10.35 -17.93
N THR A 49 9.27 11.02 -17.27
CA THR A 49 8.96 10.81 -15.86
C THR A 49 7.48 11.12 -15.63
N GLU A 50 6.71 10.09 -15.26
CA GLU A 50 5.27 10.23 -15.04
C GLU A 50 4.88 10.35 -13.57
N ILE A 51 5.65 9.71 -12.68
CA ILE A 51 5.39 9.65 -11.24
C ILE A 51 6.72 9.80 -10.51
N VAL A 52 6.73 10.60 -9.44
CA VAL A 52 7.87 10.74 -8.55
C VAL A 52 7.44 10.45 -7.11
N ASP A 53 8.19 9.57 -6.43
CA ASP A 53 8.07 9.33 -4.99
C ASP A 53 8.88 10.41 -4.25
N MET A 54 8.15 11.31 -3.58
CA MET A 54 8.70 12.43 -2.82
C MET A 54 8.74 12.13 -1.31
N SER A 55 8.33 10.92 -0.90
CA SER A 55 8.17 10.54 0.50
C SER A 55 9.47 10.64 1.29
N THR A 56 9.34 11.00 2.57
CA THR A 56 10.43 10.97 3.54
C THR A 56 10.33 9.66 4.33
N LYS A 57 11.35 8.79 4.19
CA LYS A 57 11.42 7.52 4.94
C LYS A 57 12.42 7.68 6.06
N THR A 58 11.92 7.78 7.29
CA THR A 58 12.73 7.73 8.52
C THR A 58 12.58 6.34 9.15
N GLU A 59 13.54 5.95 10.00
CA GLU A 59 13.45 4.68 10.74
C GLU A 59 12.27 4.68 11.74
N ILE A 60 11.79 5.87 12.11
CA ILE A 60 10.65 6.08 12.99
C ILE A 60 9.40 6.38 12.15
N LYS A 61 8.52 5.39 11.99
CA LYS A 61 7.26 5.50 11.23
C LYS A 61 6.37 6.70 11.55
N LYS A 62 6.53 7.32 12.72
CA LYS A 62 5.71 8.47 13.12
C LYS A 62 6.06 9.75 12.34
N ASP A 63 7.24 9.81 11.75
CA ASP A 63 7.72 10.97 10.98
C ASP A 63 7.81 10.69 9.47
N THR A 64 7.23 9.58 9.00
CA THR A 64 7.15 9.31 7.56
C THR A 64 6.00 10.08 6.95
N THR A 65 6.28 10.86 5.92
CA THR A 65 5.27 11.54 5.12
C THR A 65 5.28 10.89 3.75
N ASP A 66 4.16 10.26 3.37
CA ASP A 66 4.01 9.66 2.06
C ASP A 66 3.57 10.75 1.07
N VAL A 67 4.39 10.97 0.05
CA VAL A 67 4.20 12.05 -0.92
C VAL A 67 4.41 11.51 -2.33
N GLN A 68 3.38 11.61 -3.17
CA GLN A 68 3.45 11.16 -4.56
C GLN A 68 3.12 12.32 -5.51
N TYR A 69 3.99 12.58 -6.47
CA TYR A 69 3.75 13.59 -7.50
C TYR A 69 3.53 12.93 -8.86
N TYR A 70 2.49 13.36 -9.56
CA TYR A 70 2.14 12.90 -10.90
C TYR A 70 2.41 14.01 -11.92
N SER A 71 2.97 13.65 -13.08
CA SER A 71 2.97 14.58 -14.19
C SER A 71 1.52 14.90 -14.58
N LEU A 72 1.26 16.11 -15.05
CA LEU A 72 -0.08 16.54 -15.48
C LEU A 72 -0.69 15.55 -16.49
N ALA A 73 0.10 15.09 -17.45
CA ALA A 73 -0.33 14.11 -18.45
C ALA A 73 -0.73 12.77 -17.81
N LYS A 74 0.05 12.27 -16.84
CA LYS A 74 -0.26 11.02 -16.13
C LYS A 74 -1.50 11.15 -15.27
N PHE A 75 -1.60 12.22 -14.49
CA PHE A 75 -2.76 12.52 -13.66
C PHE A 75 -4.04 12.56 -14.50
N THR A 76 -4.01 13.35 -15.59
CA THR A 76 -5.14 13.51 -16.51
C THR A 76 -5.58 12.18 -17.09
N ARG A 77 -4.64 11.35 -17.56
CA ARG A 77 -4.94 10.02 -18.11
C ARG A 77 -5.59 9.11 -17.08
N LEU A 78 -5.06 9.05 -15.86
CA LEU A 78 -5.64 8.24 -14.78
C LEU A 78 -7.02 8.74 -14.33
N ALA A 79 -7.24 10.06 -14.32
CA ALA A 79 -8.53 10.65 -14.01
C ALA A 79 -9.59 10.34 -15.09
N LEU A 80 -9.22 10.43 -16.38
CA LEU A 80 -10.09 10.05 -17.51
C LEU A 80 -10.44 8.56 -17.47
N ASP A 81 -9.48 7.74 -17.06
CA ASP A 81 -9.67 6.31 -16.79
C ASP A 81 -10.50 6.02 -15.53
N ASN A 82 -10.97 7.06 -14.83
CA ASN A 82 -11.72 7.00 -13.56
C ASN A 82 -11.02 6.14 -12.49
N ASN A 83 -9.70 6.23 -12.39
CA ASN A 83 -8.95 5.63 -11.28
C ASN A 83 -9.46 6.24 -9.96
N PRO A 84 -9.96 5.44 -9.00
CA PRO A 84 -10.59 5.97 -7.79
C PRO A 84 -9.71 6.93 -6.99
N ASN A 85 -8.43 6.57 -6.79
CA ASN A 85 -7.48 7.34 -5.99
C ASN A 85 -7.04 8.65 -6.65
N ILE A 86 -7.22 8.79 -7.97
CA ILE A 86 -6.85 10.00 -8.72
C ILE A 86 -8.08 10.87 -8.97
N LEU A 87 -9.20 10.24 -9.34
CA LEU A 87 -10.43 10.95 -9.66
C LEU A 87 -10.93 11.77 -8.47
N GLU A 88 -10.82 11.25 -7.25
CA GLU A 88 -11.24 11.95 -6.03
C GLU A 88 -10.45 13.24 -5.77
N LEU A 89 -9.18 13.31 -6.20
CA LEU A 89 -8.32 14.48 -5.99
C LEU A 89 -8.83 15.71 -6.74
N LEU A 90 -9.60 15.52 -7.82
CA LEU A 90 -10.28 16.62 -8.53
C LEU A 90 -11.42 17.25 -7.70
N PHE A 91 -11.86 16.57 -6.63
CA PHE A 91 -12.99 16.98 -5.79
C PHE A 91 -12.56 17.32 -4.36
N VAL A 92 -11.25 17.43 -4.11
CA VAL A 92 -10.74 17.81 -2.78
C VAL A 92 -11.24 19.20 -2.37
N ASN A 93 -11.51 19.36 -1.08
CA ASN A 93 -11.91 20.63 -0.50
C ASN A 93 -10.71 21.57 -0.38
N LYS A 94 -10.96 22.88 -0.45
CA LYS A 94 -9.89 23.91 -0.45
C LYS A 94 -9.03 23.89 0.81
N ASP A 95 -9.59 23.51 1.95
CA ASP A 95 -8.88 23.38 3.24
C ASP A 95 -7.84 22.25 3.24
N GLN A 96 -8.00 21.26 2.35
CA GLN A 96 -7.04 20.17 2.17
C GLN A 96 -6.02 20.45 1.06
N THR A 97 -6.16 21.56 0.32
CA THR A 97 -5.22 21.98 -0.72
C THR A 97 -4.11 22.84 -0.11
N THR A 98 -2.86 22.40 -0.26
CA THR A 98 -1.67 23.13 0.26
C THR A 98 -0.95 23.96 -0.81
N LEU A 99 -1.14 23.62 -2.08
CA LEU A 99 -0.65 24.38 -3.22
C LEU A 99 -1.72 24.38 -4.31
N SER A 100 -2.08 25.56 -4.81
CA SER A 100 -2.86 25.73 -6.04
C SER A 100 -2.27 26.87 -6.86
N THR A 101 -2.33 26.75 -8.17
CA THR A 101 -1.89 27.74 -9.15
C THR A 101 -3.04 27.98 -10.12
N PRO A 102 -3.04 29.07 -10.91
CA PRO A 102 -4.10 29.30 -11.89
C PRO A 102 -4.31 28.13 -12.86
N ILE A 103 -3.24 27.41 -13.20
CA ILE A 103 -3.29 26.23 -14.09
C ILE A 103 -4.04 25.07 -13.42
N SER A 104 -3.80 24.81 -12.13
CA SER A 104 -4.54 23.75 -11.43
C SER A 104 -5.97 24.17 -11.12
N ASP A 105 -6.24 25.45 -10.88
CA ASP A 105 -7.61 25.96 -10.75
C ASP A 105 -8.41 25.72 -12.04
N GLU A 106 -7.80 25.95 -13.21
CA GLU A 106 -8.39 25.63 -14.52
C GLU A 106 -8.64 24.12 -14.66
N LEU A 107 -7.66 23.27 -14.36
CA LEU A 107 -7.82 21.81 -14.36
C LEU A 107 -8.98 21.36 -13.46
N LEU A 108 -9.06 21.88 -12.23
CA LEU A 108 -10.09 21.54 -11.25
C LEU A 108 -11.48 22.05 -11.67
N SER A 109 -11.55 23.16 -12.42
CA SER A 109 -12.81 23.63 -13.01
C SER A 109 -13.40 22.62 -13.99
N LEU A 110 -12.55 21.80 -14.63
CA LEU A 110 -12.93 20.78 -15.59
C LEU A 110 -13.32 19.45 -14.95
N LYS A 111 -13.30 19.29 -13.61
CA LYS A 111 -13.50 18.01 -12.91
C LYS A 111 -14.70 17.17 -13.38
N LYS A 112 -15.81 17.81 -13.76
CA LYS A 112 -17.01 17.11 -14.26
C LYS A 112 -16.80 16.42 -15.61
N HIS A 113 -15.86 16.88 -16.44
CA HIS A 113 -15.53 16.31 -17.74
C HIS A 113 -14.77 14.98 -17.64
N PHE A 114 -14.14 14.71 -16.50
CA PHE A 114 -13.46 13.44 -16.26
C PHE A 114 -14.44 12.31 -15.95
N LEU A 115 -15.67 12.61 -15.53
CA LEU A 115 -16.63 11.61 -15.10
C LEU A 115 -17.24 10.85 -16.28
N SER A 116 -17.24 9.52 -16.20
CA SER A 116 -17.92 8.66 -17.16
C SER A 116 -18.70 7.54 -16.45
N LYS A 117 -19.56 6.82 -17.17
CA LYS A 117 -20.25 5.63 -16.63
C LYS A 117 -19.27 4.52 -16.20
N ASN A 118 -18.02 4.55 -16.66
CA ASN A 118 -16.98 3.60 -16.26
C ASN A 118 -16.60 3.72 -14.78
N VAL A 119 -16.89 4.86 -14.13
CA VAL A 119 -16.63 5.08 -12.71
C VAL A 119 -17.17 3.94 -11.84
N LYS A 120 -18.37 3.42 -12.16
CA LYS A 120 -18.97 2.28 -11.44
C LYS A 120 -18.06 1.06 -11.46
N ASN A 121 -17.56 0.68 -12.63
CA ASN A 121 -16.73 -0.52 -12.78
C ASN A 121 -15.37 -0.37 -12.09
N ARG A 122 -14.76 0.82 -12.20
CA ARG A 122 -13.44 1.09 -11.61
C ARG A 122 -13.51 1.09 -10.07
N PHE A 123 -14.54 1.71 -9.50
CA PHE A 123 -14.74 1.73 -8.05
C PHE A 123 -15.11 0.35 -7.49
N LEU A 124 -15.99 -0.41 -8.17
CA LEU A 124 -16.29 -1.79 -7.76
C LEU A 124 -15.04 -2.68 -7.82
N GLY A 125 -14.26 -2.59 -8.91
CA GLY A 125 -13.01 -3.34 -9.04
C GLY A 125 -12.01 -3.02 -7.92
N TYR A 126 -11.89 -1.74 -7.57
CA TYR A 126 -11.06 -1.32 -6.44
C TYR A 126 -11.58 -1.87 -5.11
N ALA A 127 -12.88 -1.78 -4.83
CA ALA A 127 -13.48 -2.33 -3.61
C ALA A 127 -13.26 -3.84 -3.48
N PHE A 128 -13.44 -4.61 -4.57
CA PHE A 128 -13.15 -6.04 -4.57
C PHE A 128 -11.67 -6.34 -4.32
N SER A 129 -10.75 -5.56 -4.91
CA SER A 129 -9.32 -5.68 -4.65
C SER A 129 -8.99 -5.43 -3.17
N GLN A 130 -9.57 -4.39 -2.57
CA GLN A 130 -9.35 -4.09 -1.15
C GLN A 130 -9.91 -5.19 -0.24
N ARG A 131 -11.13 -5.67 -0.51
CA ARG A 131 -11.71 -6.82 0.21
C ARG A 131 -10.82 -8.05 0.12
N HIS A 132 -10.34 -8.40 -1.06
CA HIS A 132 -9.46 -9.55 -1.25
C HIS A 132 -8.15 -9.42 -0.45
N LYS A 133 -7.53 -8.22 -0.43
CA LYS A 133 -6.36 -7.94 0.41
C LYS A 133 -6.66 -8.11 1.91
N MET A 134 -7.85 -7.76 2.36
CA MET A 134 -8.26 -7.94 3.76
C MET A 134 -8.42 -9.43 4.09
N LEU A 135 -9.05 -10.21 3.22
CA LEU A 135 -9.24 -11.66 3.38
C LEU A 135 -7.91 -12.43 3.39
N ILE A 136 -6.99 -12.11 2.47
CA ILE A 136 -5.65 -12.71 2.47
C ILE A 136 -4.93 -12.41 3.78
N LYS A 137 -4.97 -11.15 4.26
CA LYS A 137 -4.34 -10.80 5.55
C LYS A 137 -4.93 -11.59 6.72
N LEU A 138 -6.23 -11.83 6.69
CA LEU A 138 -6.95 -12.66 7.65
C LEU A 138 -6.42 -14.09 7.68
N GLU A 139 -6.37 -14.73 6.52
CA GLU A 139 -5.87 -16.10 6.36
C GLU A 139 -4.39 -16.20 6.77
N HIS A 140 -3.58 -15.20 6.40
CA HIS A 140 -2.18 -15.13 6.82
C HIS A 140 -2.05 -15.11 8.35
N TYR A 141 -2.91 -14.35 9.04
CA TYR A 141 -2.90 -14.26 10.50
C TYR A 141 -3.32 -15.58 11.15
N ASP A 142 -4.45 -16.16 10.73
CA ASP A 142 -4.94 -17.44 11.25
C ASP A 142 -3.93 -18.58 11.03
N LEU A 143 -3.27 -18.61 9.87
CA LEU A 143 -2.21 -19.56 9.59
C LEU A 143 -1.01 -19.39 10.54
N ILE A 144 -0.61 -18.15 10.83
CA ILE A 144 0.48 -17.87 11.78
C ILE A 144 0.09 -18.33 13.19
N GLU A 145 -1.13 -18.06 13.66
CA GLU A 145 -1.61 -18.51 14.97
C GLU A 145 -1.58 -20.05 15.08
N LYS A 146 -2.17 -20.74 14.10
CA LYS A 146 -2.19 -22.21 14.07
C LYS A 146 -0.79 -22.80 14.00
N GLY A 147 0.10 -22.18 13.23
CA GLY A 147 1.51 -22.57 13.16
C GLY A 147 2.22 -22.38 14.49
N LEU A 148 2.00 -21.27 15.20
CA LEU A 148 2.58 -21.02 16.51
C LEU A 148 2.08 -22.02 17.56
N ASP A 149 0.77 -22.22 17.67
CA ASP A 149 0.15 -23.17 18.61
C ASP A 149 0.65 -24.62 18.38
N PHE A 150 0.79 -25.01 17.10
CA PHE A 150 1.36 -26.31 16.76
C PHE A 150 2.83 -26.43 17.22
N LEU A 151 3.66 -25.43 16.95
CA LEU A 151 5.06 -25.44 17.34
C LEU A 151 5.23 -25.37 18.88
N GLU A 152 4.31 -24.73 19.61
CA GLU A 152 4.31 -24.68 21.07
C GLU A 152 4.15 -26.06 21.72
N LYS A 153 3.33 -26.92 21.10
CA LYS A 153 3.06 -28.29 21.56
C LYS A 153 4.09 -29.32 21.09
N SER A 154 5.10 -28.89 20.35
CA SER A 154 6.10 -29.77 19.74
C SER A 154 7.41 -29.75 20.54
N ASP A 155 7.88 -30.93 20.95
CA ASP A 155 9.16 -31.14 21.65
C ASP A 155 10.36 -31.29 20.70
N ILE A 156 10.14 -31.10 19.40
CA ILE A 156 11.13 -31.29 18.34
C ILE A 156 12.11 -30.09 18.30
N MET A 157 13.35 -30.34 17.89
CA MET A 157 14.39 -29.31 17.86
C MET A 157 14.39 -28.52 16.54
N TYR A 158 14.22 -29.21 15.40
CA TYR A 158 14.29 -28.61 14.06
C TYR A 158 13.02 -28.82 13.22
N LEU A 159 12.71 -27.85 12.34
CA LEU A 159 11.51 -27.90 11.49
C LEU A 159 11.48 -29.09 10.51
N ASN A 160 12.65 -29.58 10.09
CA ASN A 160 12.76 -30.74 9.19
C ASN A 160 12.50 -32.09 9.89
N GLU A 161 12.46 -32.11 11.22
CA GLU A 161 12.19 -33.29 12.04
C GLU A 161 10.71 -33.41 12.43
N LEU A 162 9.88 -32.41 12.08
CA LEU A 162 8.45 -32.42 12.37
C LEU A 162 7.76 -33.65 11.74
N PRO A 163 6.88 -34.35 12.46
CA PRO A 163 6.06 -35.40 11.88
C PRO A 163 5.12 -34.80 10.83
N VAL A 164 4.57 -35.66 9.98
CA VAL A 164 3.53 -35.26 9.01
C VAL A 164 2.40 -34.57 9.75
N ASN A 165 2.09 -33.34 9.33
CA ASN A 165 1.12 -32.48 9.98
C ASN A 165 0.45 -31.57 8.93
N PRO A 166 -0.72 -30.99 9.25
CA PRO A 166 -1.49 -30.21 8.28
C PRO A 166 -0.93 -28.81 7.99
N TYR A 167 0.08 -28.34 8.73
CA TYR A 167 0.55 -26.95 8.68
C TYR A 167 1.91 -26.79 8.01
N PHE A 168 2.90 -27.60 8.44
CA PHE A 168 4.27 -27.55 7.98
C PHE A 168 4.53 -28.68 6.97
N ILE A 169 4.83 -28.29 5.73
CA ILE A 169 5.12 -29.23 4.64
C ILE A 169 6.51 -29.00 4.07
N ARG A 170 7.14 -30.07 3.57
CA ARG A 170 8.40 -29.96 2.83
C ARG A 170 8.10 -29.59 1.38
N VAL A 171 8.55 -28.43 0.93
CA VAL A 171 8.27 -27.89 -0.43
C VAL A 171 9.47 -28.02 -1.37
N ALA A 172 10.66 -28.17 -0.83
CA ALA A 172 11.89 -28.46 -1.56
C ALA A 172 12.88 -29.21 -0.66
N GLU A 173 13.97 -29.70 -1.23
CA GLU A 173 15.01 -30.44 -0.50
C GLU A 173 15.48 -29.68 0.76
N ASN A 174 15.66 -28.36 0.63
CA ASN A 174 16.16 -27.48 1.68
C ASN A 174 15.11 -26.49 2.24
N THR A 175 13.82 -26.78 2.09
CA THR A 175 12.77 -25.82 2.51
C THR A 175 11.55 -26.52 3.12
N THR A 176 11.22 -26.12 4.34
CA THR A 176 9.96 -26.41 5.01
C THR A 176 9.10 -25.15 4.96
N ALA A 177 7.83 -25.29 4.63
CA ALA A 177 6.91 -24.17 4.56
C ALA A 177 5.73 -24.37 5.51
N LEU A 178 5.34 -23.30 6.20
CA LEU A 178 4.02 -23.19 6.78
C LEU A 178 3.05 -22.80 5.66
N LYS A 179 2.10 -23.68 5.33
CA LYS A 179 1.22 -23.53 4.17
C LYS A 179 -0.24 -23.47 4.58
N GLY A 180 -0.93 -22.44 4.09
CA GLY A 180 -2.39 -22.31 4.09
C GLY A 180 -2.94 -22.42 2.66
N THR A 181 -4.18 -21.99 2.47
CA THR A 181 -4.87 -22.01 1.17
C THR A 181 -4.17 -21.13 0.14
N ASP A 182 -4.06 -19.82 0.43
CA ASP A 182 -3.44 -18.83 -0.46
C ASP A 182 -2.14 -18.24 0.13
N THR A 183 -1.61 -18.84 1.21
CA THR A 183 -0.46 -18.32 1.97
C THR A 183 0.64 -19.37 2.10
N ILE A 184 1.90 -18.96 1.86
CA ILE A 184 3.07 -19.81 2.11
C ILE A 184 4.15 -18.99 2.82
N ILE A 185 4.64 -19.52 3.95
CA ILE A 185 5.78 -18.95 4.68
C ILE A 185 6.92 -19.97 4.67
N ASN A 186 7.95 -19.66 3.90
CA ASN A 186 9.11 -20.53 3.74
C ASN A 186 10.13 -20.36 4.87
N PHE A 187 10.67 -21.51 5.30
CA PHE A 187 11.77 -21.63 6.24
C PHE A 187 12.86 -22.52 5.62
N PRO A 188 14.14 -22.15 5.76
CA PRO A 188 15.22 -23.12 5.55
C PRO A 188 15.00 -24.35 6.43
N THR A 189 15.22 -25.57 5.93
CA THR A 189 14.99 -26.83 6.68
C THR A 189 15.78 -26.92 7.98
N THR A 190 16.95 -26.29 8.06
CA THR A 190 17.80 -26.25 9.27
C THR A 190 17.33 -25.25 10.32
N THR A 191 16.18 -24.61 10.12
CA THR A 191 15.62 -23.66 11.07
C THR A 191 15.13 -24.40 12.32
N SER A 192 15.68 -24.03 13.48
CA SER A 192 15.20 -24.56 14.77
C SER A 192 13.77 -24.10 15.06
N ILE A 193 13.02 -24.89 15.82
CA ILE A 193 11.65 -24.55 16.24
C ILE A 193 11.63 -23.21 16.98
N LYS A 194 12.62 -22.94 17.85
CA LYS A 194 12.77 -21.65 18.55
C LYS A 194 12.91 -20.47 17.57
N LYS A 195 13.70 -20.63 16.50
CA LYS A 195 13.88 -19.59 15.48
C LYS A 195 12.62 -19.42 14.65
N ALA A 196 11.95 -20.50 14.27
CA ALA A 196 10.70 -20.47 13.54
C ALA A 196 9.60 -19.71 14.32
N LYS A 197 9.42 -20.03 15.61
CA LYS A 197 8.52 -19.31 16.52
C LYS A 197 8.82 -17.81 16.56
N SER A 198 10.09 -17.43 16.78
CA SER A 198 10.49 -16.01 16.79
C SER A 198 10.18 -15.29 15.47
N MET A 199 10.40 -15.96 14.33
CA MET A 199 10.08 -15.42 13.01
C MET A 199 8.57 -15.28 12.77
N LEU A 200 7.76 -16.21 13.28
CA LEU A 200 6.30 -16.15 13.20
C LEU A 200 5.75 -15.06 14.13
N GLU A 201 6.25 -14.95 15.36
CA GLU A 201 5.91 -13.88 16.31
C GLU A 201 6.27 -12.48 15.78
N ALA A 202 7.44 -12.34 15.15
CA ALA A 202 7.82 -11.10 14.47
C ALA A 202 6.86 -10.74 13.33
N ARG A 203 6.30 -11.73 12.62
CA ARG A 203 5.28 -11.52 11.59
C ARG A 203 3.91 -11.20 12.19
N LYS A 204 3.49 -11.92 13.23
CA LYS A 204 2.26 -11.68 14.00
C LYS A 204 2.19 -10.25 14.51
N ARG A 205 3.29 -9.73 15.08
CA ARG A 205 3.38 -8.34 15.56
C ARG A 205 3.13 -7.28 14.47
N LYS A 206 3.36 -7.59 13.18
CA LYS A 206 3.07 -6.65 12.07
C LYS A 206 1.58 -6.46 11.81
N PHE A 207 0.73 -7.34 12.34
CA PHE A 207 -0.72 -7.18 12.28
C PHE A 207 -1.23 -6.15 13.31
N GLY A 208 -0.51 -5.91 14.41
CA GLY A 208 -0.86 -4.89 15.42
C GLY A 208 -2.28 -5.06 15.98
N ASN A 209 -2.95 -3.96 16.33
CA ASN A 209 -4.36 -3.94 16.80
C ASN A 209 -5.38 -4.38 15.73
N ARG A 210 -4.94 -4.70 14.51
CA ARG A 210 -5.86 -5.10 13.43
C ARG A 210 -6.54 -6.43 13.73
N THR A 211 -6.02 -7.22 14.66
CA THR A 211 -6.63 -8.48 15.13
C THR A 211 -8.06 -8.29 15.65
N GLU A 212 -8.38 -7.15 16.26
CA GLU A 212 -9.72 -6.82 16.77
C GLU A 212 -10.66 -6.32 15.65
N LEU A 213 -10.12 -5.65 14.64
CA LEU A 213 -10.87 -5.14 13.47
C LEU A 213 -11.17 -6.22 12.44
N ILE A 214 -10.39 -7.29 12.48
CA ILE A 214 -10.38 -8.37 11.52
C ILE A 214 -11.30 -9.54 11.96
N SER A 215 -11.65 -9.61 13.25
CA SER A 215 -12.35 -10.75 13.87
C SER A 215 -13.85 -10.55 14.15
N LYS A 216 -14.52 -9.62 13.47
CA LYS A 216 -15.99 -9.46 13.54
C LYS A 216 -16.65 -9.57 12.17
#